data_AF-A0A661J9E9-F1
#
_entry.id   AF-A0A661J9E9-F1
#
_cell.length_a   1.000
_cell.length_b   1.000
_cell.length_c   1.000
_cell.angle_alpha   90.00
_cell.angle_beta   90.00
_cell.angle_gamma   90.00
#
_symmetry.space_group_name_H-M   'P 1'
#
loop_
_entity.id
_entity.type
_entity.pdbx_description
1 polymer ?
#
loop_
_entity_poly.entity_id
_entity_poly.type
_entity_poly.pdbx_seq_one_letter_code
_entity_poly.pdbx_strand_id
1 'polypeptide(L)'
;MRQVKNFLRTVHIMWYRQIKRFLRARSRVIGSIVQPIFWLIFFGFGFSGTFRMMSPGGMNRNLDYLPFLVPGVVMMSVFFGSFMSGISVIWDREFGFLKEVLVAPVSRNATILGRALGDSTTSVIRGLLILMLASALAPGINLSKIPVVLVSMVLVALSFTSLGIIIGSKMRSMEGFQLINTFLS
;
A
#
# COMPACT_ATOMS: atom_id res chain seq x y z
N MET A 1 -29.89 16.54 9.08
CA MET A 1 -28.72 17.06 8.32
C MET A 1 -27.46 17.32 9.15
N ARG A 2 -27.55 17.80 10.40
CA ARG A 2 -26.38 18.16 11.24
C ARG A 2 -25.47 16.97 11.59
N GLN A 3 -26.03 15.77 11.81
CA GLN A 3 -25.25 14.56 12.09
C GLN A 3 -24.43 14.05 10.89
N VAL A 4 -24.97 14.10 9.67
CA VAL A 4 -24.26 13.68 8.44
C VAL A 4 -23.06 14.60 8.17
N LYS A 5 -23.21 15.92 8.37
CA LYS A 5 -22.08 16.86 8.27
C LYS A 5 -20.97 16.57 9.28
N ASN A 6 -21.32 16.24 10.53
CA ASN A 6 -20.33 15.88 11.56
C ASN A 6 -19.62 14.56 11.25
N PHE A 7 -20.35 13.58 10.71
CA PHE A 7 -19.81 12.31 10.26
C PHE A 7 -18.77 12.49 9.14
N LEU A 8 -19.15 13.17 8.05
CA LEU A 8 -18.25 13.43 6.93
C LEU A 8 -17.02 14.25 7.34
N ARG A 9 -17.19 15.23 8.23
CA ARG A 9 -16.09 16.02 8.77
C ARG A 9 -15.11 15.14 9.56
N THR A 10 -15.61 14.21 10.36
CA THR A 10 -14.78 13.25 11.11
C THR A 10 -13.98 12.34 10.18
N VAL A 11 -14.64 11.79 9.14
CA VAL A 11 -13.99 10.97 8.11
C VAL A 11 -12.86 11.76 7.44
N HIS A 12 -13.14 12.99 6.99
CA HIS A 12 -12.17 13.84 6.31
C HIS A 12 -10.96 14.20 7.21
N ILE A 13 -11.20 14.56 8.47
CA ILE A 13 -10.12 14.88 9.42
C ILE A 13 -9.23 13.65 9.66
N MET A 14 -9.83 12.48 9.86
CA MET A 14 -9.08 11.24 10.07
C MET A 14 -8.28 10.85 8.83
N TRP A 15 -8.87 11.01 7.65
CA TRP A 15 -8.20 10.78 6.37
C TRP A 15 -7.00 11.71 6.21
N TYR A 16 -7.19 13.01 6.36
CA TYR A 16 -6.13 14.02 6.25
C TYR A 16 -5.00 13.76 7.25
N ARG A 17 -5.34 13.35 8.48
CA ARG A 17 -4.36 12.97 9.50
C ARG A 17 -3.46 11.84 9.04
N GLN A 18 -4.00 10.79 8.40
CA GLN A 18 -3.20 9.68 7.89
C GLN A 18 -2.26 10.11 6.77
N ILE A 19 -2.74 10.92 5.82
CA ILE A 19 -1.90 11.48 4.76
C ILE A 19 -0.75 12.31 5.37
N LYS A 20 -1.05 13.18 6.34
CA LYS A 20 -0.05 14.02 7.00
C LYS A 20 0.97 13.21 7.78
N ARG A 21 0.56 12.13 8.45
CA ARG A 21 1.45 11.20 9.15
C ARG A 21 2.38 10.50 8.17
N PHE A 22 1.85 10.05 7.03
CA PHE A 22 2.62 9.44 5.96
C PHE A 22 3.69 10.39 5.41
N LEU A 23 3.31 11.63 5.05
CA LEU A 23 4.24 12.63 4.50
C LEU A 23 5.33 13.06 5.49
N ARG A 24 5.03 13.07 6.80
CA ARG A 24 6.00 13.38 7.85
C ARG A 24 6.97 12.23 8.12
N ALA A 25 6.56 10.99 7.90
CA ALA A 25 7.38 9.81 8.11
C ALA A 25 8.32 9.54 6.92
N ARG A 26 9.14 10.53 6.53
CA ARG A 26 9.99 10.50 5.33
C ARG A 26 10.85 9.23 5.24
N SER A 27 11.53 8.85 6.32
CA SER A 27 12.36 7.64 6.35
C SER A 27 11.58 6.36 6.06
N ARG A 28 10.34 6.27 6.59
CA ARG A 28 9.45 5.12 6.34
C ARG A 28 8.94 5.10 4.90
N VAL A 29 8.67 6.26 4.31
CA VAL A 29 8.27 6.36 2.90
C VAL A 29 9.43 5.98 1.98
N ILE A 30 10.64 6.48 2.24
CA ILE A 30 11.82 6.13 1.45
C ILE A 30 12.10 4.62 1.54
N GLY A 31 12.20 4.05 2.75
CA GLY A 31 12.50 2.63 2.91
C GLY A 31 11.51 1.71 2.19
N SER A 32 10.23 2.08 2.21
CA SER A 32 9.18 1.30 1.53
C SER A 32 9.17 1.39 0.01
N ILE A 33 9.87 2.37 -0.58
CA ILE A 33 9.99 2.54 -2.03
C ILE A 33 11.32 1.96 -2.52
N VAL A 34 12.39 2.13 -1.73
CA VAL A 34 13.73 1.62 -2.04
C VAL A 34 13.72 0.10 -2.21
N GLN A 35 13.10 -0.64 -1.30
CA GLN A 35 13.10 -2.11 -1.37
C GLN A 35 12.44 -2.65 -2.66
N PRO A 36 11.21 -2.23 -3.04
CA PRO A 36 10.62 -2.62 -4.33
C PRO A 36 11.46 -2.24 -5.55
N ILE A 37 12.04 -1.04 -5.56
CA ILE A 37 12.89 -0.59 -6.68
C ILE A 37 14.16 -1.41 -6.77
N PHE A 38 14.76 -1.74 -5.63
CA PHE A 38 15.93 -2.60 -5.59
C PHE A 38 15.62 -3.96 -6.22
N TRP A 39 14.47 -4.54 -5.90
CA TRP A 39 13.98 -5.76 -6.56
C TRP A 39 13.75 -5.56 -8.06
N LEU A 40 13.15 -4.45 -8.49
CA LEU A 40 12.97 -4.14 -9.92
C LEU A 40 14.30 -4.06 -10.67
N ILE A 41 15.32 -3.44 -10.08
CA ILE A 41 16.64 -3.31 -10.71
C ILE A 41 17.35 -4.67 -10.73
N PHE A 42 17.40 -5.35 -9.59
CA PHE A 42 18.13 -6.60 -9.43
C PHE A 42 17.54 -7.70 -10.32
N PHE A 43 16.23 -7.92 -10.25
CA PHE A 43 15.58 -8.91 -11.11
C PHE A 43 15.43 -8.40 -12.53
N GLY A 44 14.99 -7.16 -12.72
CA GLY A 44 14.75 -6.61 -14.05
C GLY A 44 16.00 -6.68 -14.94
N PHE A 45 17.13 -6.14 -14.49
CA PHE A 45 18.36 -6.17 -15.27
C PHE A 45 19.08 -7.50 -15.16
N GLY A 46 19.15 -8.10 -13.96
CA GLY A 46 19.89 -9.34 -13.72
C GLY A 46 19.32 -10.56 -14.46
N PHE A 47 17.99 -10.66 -14.61
CA PHE A 47 17.34 -11.78 -15.30
C PHE A 47 16.97 -11.48 -16.75
N SER A 48 17.20 -10.25 -17.24
CA SER A 48 16.91 -9.88 -18.63
C SER A 48 17.62 -10.79 -19.64
N GLY A 49 18.87 -11.18 -19.37
CA GLY A 49 19.65 -12.09 -20.22
C GLY A 49 19.11 -13.52 -20.22
N THR A 50 18.77 -14.07 -19.06
CA THR A 50 18.23 -15.43 -18.90
C THR A 50 16.81 -15.54 -19.47
N PHE A 51 15.98 -14.51 -19.30
CA PHE A 51 14.61 -14.47 -19.83
C PHE A 51 14.58 -14.52 -21.36
N ARG A 52 15.56 -13.87 -22.02
CA ARG A 52 15.74 -13.94 -23.48
C ARG A 52 16.15 -15.33 -23.97
N MET A 53 16.83 -16.14 -23.13
CA MET A 53 17.24 -17.51 -23.46
C MET A 53 16.15 -18.55 -23.19
N MET A 54 15.32 -18.35 -22.18
CA MET A 54 14.26 -19.31 -21.77
C MET A 54 12.95 -19.18 -22.55
N SER A 55 12.79 -18.17 -23.42
CA SER A 55 11.55 -17.98 -24.17
C SER A 55 11.38 -19.08 -25.24
N PRO A 56 10.38 -19.98 -25.13
CA PRO A 56 10.22 -21.09 -26.07
C PRO A 56 9.96 -20.56 -27.49
N GLY A 57 10.79 -20.97 -28.45
CA GLY A 57 10.57 -20.70 -29.87
C GLY A 57 11.00 -19.32 -30.38
N GLY A 58 11.73 -18.49 -29.61
CA GLY A 58 12.25 -17.20 -30.08
C GLY A 58 11.17 -16.14 -30.39
N MET A 59 9.91 -16.42 -30.04
CA MET A 59 8.74 -15.60 -30.39
C MET A 59 8.69 -14.26 -29.64
N ASN A 60 9.45 -14.09 -28.55
CA ASN A 60 9.43 -12.90 -27.69
C ASN A 60 10.80 -12.24 -27.50
N ARG A 61 11.63 -12.19 -28.55
CA ARG A 61 12.89 -11.39 -28.52
C ARG A 61 12.70 -9.90 -28.16
N ASN A 62 11.47 -9.39 -28.29
CA ASN A 62 11.10 -7.99 -28.04
C ASN A 62 10.36 -7.73 -26.71
N LEU A 63 10.03 -8.76 -25.91
CA LEU A 63 9.46 -8.53 -24.57
C LEU A 63 10.60 -8.38 -23.57
N ASP A 64 10.91 -7.14 -23.21
CA ASP A 64 11.80 -6.88 -22.08
C ASP A 64 11.15 -7.40 -20.79
N TYR A 65 11.97 -8.04 -19.96
CA TYR A 65 11.55 -8.64 -18.69
C TYR A 65 11.05 -7.58 -17.68
N LEU A 66 11.60 -6.36 -17.74
CA LEU A 66 11.19 -5.25 -16.87
C LEU A 66 9.69 -4.93 -16.99
N PRO A 67 9.13 -4.57 -18.16
CA PRO A 67 7.70 -4.27 -18.33
C PRO A 67 6.74 -5.35 -17.80
N PHE A 68 7.15 -6.63 -17.85
CA PHE A 68 6.37 -7.73 -17.27
C PHE A 68 6.41 -7.74 -15.75
N LEU A 69 7.56 -7.43 -15.16
CA LEU A 69 7.81 -7.49 -13.72
C LEU A 69 7.23 -6.29 -12.95
N VAL A 70 7.20 -5.10 -13.57
CA VAL A 70 6.70 -3.86 -12.95
C VAL A 70 5.32 -3.97 -12.29
N PRO A 71 4.25 -4.41 -12.98
CA PRO A 71 2.91 -4.47 -12.37
C PRO A 71 2.86 -5.44 -11.18
N GLY A 72 3.61 -6.54 -11.22
CA GLY A 72 3.68 -7.50 -10.11
C GLY A 72 4.27 -6.87 -8.85
N VAL A 73 5.41 -6.20 -8.98
CA VAL A 73 6.08 -5.54 -7.84
C VAL A 73 5.27 -4.37 -7.29
N VAL A 74 4.63 -3.58 -8.16
CA VAL A 74 3.73 -2.49 -7.74
C VAL A 74 2.57 -3.05 -6.91
N MET A 75 1.90 -4.11 -7.41
CA MET A 75 0.76 -4.71 -6.71
C MET A 75 1.16 -5.36 -5.39
N MET A 76 2.30 -6.07 -5.34
CA MET A 76 2.84 -6.60 -4.09
C MET A 76 3.12 -5.48 -3.07
N SER A 77 3.70 -4.36 -3.53
CA SER A 77 4.00 -3.22 -2.65
C SER A 77 2.73 -2.59 -2.07
N VAL A 78 1.68 -2.45 -2.89
CA VAL A 78 0.36 -1.95 -2.42
C VAL A 78 -0.29 -2.93 -1.46
N PHE A 79 -0.26 -4.23 -1.77
CA PHE A 79 -0.79 -5.29 -0.92
C PHE A 79 -0.15 -5.27 0.47
N PHE A 80 1.18 -5.39 0.55
CA PHE A 80 1.90 -5.43 1.82
C PHE A 80 1.78 -4.10 2.56
N GLY A 81 1.88 -2.97 1.86
CA GLY A 81 1.69 -1.64 2.48
C GLY A 81 0.31 -1.47 3.12
N SER A 82 -0.74 -1.95 2.43
CA SER A 82 -2.12 -1.86 2.91
C SER A 82 -2.39 -2.82 4.05
N PHE A 83 -1.91 -4.06 3.98
CA PHE A 83 -2.03 -5.02 5.08
C PHE A 83 -1.28 -4.55 6.33
N MET A 84 -0.04 -4.05 6.16
CA MET A 84 0.78 -3.47 7.24
C MET A 84 0.19 -2.22 7.87
N SER A 85 -0.80 -1.56 7.28
CA SER A 85 -1.51 -0.47 7.96
C SER A 85 -2.23 -0.94 9.22
N GLY A 86 -2.57 -2.23 9.34
CA GLY A 86 -3.17 -2.85 10.53
C GLY A 86 -2.31 -2.71 11.80
N ILE A 87 -0.98 -2.75 11.66
CA ILE A 87 -0.02 -2.51 12.76
C ILE A 87 -0.24 -1.15 13.40
N SER A 88 -0.52 -0.13 12.58
CA SER A 88 -0.71 1.22 13.08
C SER A 88 -1.95 1.31 13.99
N VAL A 89 -2.91 0.40 13.84
CA VAL A 89 -4.08 0.30 14.73
C VAL A 89 -3.67 -0.18 16.11
N ILE A 90 -2.76 -1.15 16.18
CA ILE A 90 -2.22 -1.69 17.44
C ILE A 90 -1.40 -0.59 18.15
N TRP A 91 -0.52 0.11 17.42
CA TRP A 91 0.27 1.23 17.95
C TRP A 91 -0.59 2.37 18.51
N ASP A 92 -1.65 2.77 17.79
CA ASP A 92 -2.54 3.85 18.26
C ASP A 92 -3.30 3.45 19.54
N ARG A 93 -3.43 2.14 19.83
CA ARG A 93 -4.01 1.64 21.09
C ARG A 93 -3.01 1.65 22.23
N GLU A 94 -1.81 1.13 21.99
CA GLU A 94 -0.77 0.99 23.03
C GLU A 94 -0.31 2.35 23.56
N PHE A 95 -0.15 3.35 22.68
CA PHE A 95 0.36 4.67 23.07
C PHE A 95 -0.71 5.65 23.57
N GLY A 96 -1.90 5.16 23.92
CA GLY A 96 -2.91 5.99 24.60
C GLY A 96 -3.67 6.98 23.73
N PHE A 97 -3.41 7.06 22.41
CA PHE A 97 -4.25 7.85 21.49
C PHE A 97 -5.71 7.35 21.47
N LEU A 98 -5.93 6.06 21.73
CA LEU A 98 -7.28 5.53 21.96
C LEU A 98 -7.96 6.15 23.19
N LYS A 99 -7.24 6.45 24.27
CA LYS A 99 -7.83 7.07 25.46
C LYS A 99 -8.29 8.49 25.16
N GLU A 100 -7.50 9.29 24.43
CA GLU A 100 -7.92 10.63 23.94
C GLU A 100 -9.09 10.58 22.97
N VAL A 101 -9.13 9.63 22.04
CA VAL A 101 -10.25 9.45 21.09
C VAL A 101 -11.51 8.94 21.78
N LEU A 102 -11.40 8.17 22.86
CA LEU A 102 -12.54 7.69 23.65
C LEU A 102 -13.17 8.78 24.52
N VAL A 103 -12.43 9.85 24.88
CA VAL A 103 -13.01 11.05 25.53
C VAL A 103 -13.58 12.03 24.51
N ALA A 104 -13.16 11.93 23.24
CA ALA A 104 -13.69 12.74 22.16
C ALA A 104 -15.06 12.18 21.69
N PRO A 105 -16.11 13.00 21.54
CA PRO A 105 -17.43 12.57 21.10
C PRO A 105 -17.45 12.32 19.58
N VAL A 106 -16.67 11.34 19.10
CA VAL A 106 -16.54 10.97 17.69
C VAL A 106 -17.08 9.57 17.43
N SER A 107 -17.93 9.44 16.42
CA SER A 107 -18.52 8.14 16.07
C SER A 107 -17.43 7.15 15.65
N ARG A 108 -17.41 5.98 16.29
CA ARG A 108 -16.44 4.90 16.01
C ARG A 108 -16.40 4.50 14.53
N ASN A 109 -17.55 4.49 13.87
CA ASN A 109 -17.68 4.14 12.46
C ASN A 109 -17.02 5.17 11.52
N ALA A 110 -17.18 6.47 11.80
CA ALA A 110 -16.51 7.52 11.00
C ALA A 110 -14.98 7.44 11.14
N THR A 111 -14.48 7.12 12.34
CA THR A 111 -13.04 6.99 12.57
C THR A 111 -12.45 5.80 11.81
N ILE A 112 -13.13 4.65 11.81
CA ILE A 112 -12.69 3.46 11.08
C ILE A 112 -12.69 3.73 9.58
N LEU A 113 -13.75 4.34 9.04
CA LEU A 113 -13.85 4.66 7.61
C LEU A 113 -12.82 5.70 7.16
N GLY A 114 -12.67 6.80 7.89
CA GLY A 114 -11.66 7.82 7.57
C GLY A 114 -10.24 7.28 7.65
N ARG A 115 -9.98 6.37 8.59
CA ARG A 115 -8.72 5.63 8.67
C ARG A 115 -8.52 4.72 7.46
N ALA A 116 -9.48 3.87 7.15
CA ALA A 116 -9.38 2.93 6.03
C ALA A 116 -9.14 3.67 4.70
N LEU A 117 -9.85 4.78 4.48
CA LEU A 117 -9.63 5.64 3.31
C LEU A 117 -8.24 6.27 3.32
N GLY A 118 -7.75 6.73 4.47
CA GLY A 118 -6.41 7.31 4.55
C GLY A 118 -5.29 6.31 4.35
N ASP A 119 -5.37 5.17 5.00
CA ASP A 119 -4.37 4.12 4.91
C ASP A 119 -4.32 3.55 3.48
N SER A 120 -5.49 3.26 2.88
CA SER A 120 -5.58 2.82 1.48
C SER A 120 -5.03 3.87 0.49
N THR A 121 -5.39 5.15 0.67
CA THR A 121 -4.86 6.25 -0.16
C THR A 121 -3.33 6.32 -0.07
N THR A 122 -2.76 6.19 1.13
CA THR A 122 -1.30 6.26 1.29
C THR A 122 -0.59 5.06 0.64
N SER A 123 -1.19 3.87 0.67
CA SER A 123 -0.69 2.71 -0.06
C SER A 123 -0.75 2.91 -1.57
N VAL A 124 -1.86 3.45 -2.09
CA VAL A 124 -2.00 3.77 -3.52
C VAL A 124 -0.97 4.81 -3.95
N ILE A 125 -0.78 5.89 -3.17
CA ILE A 125 0.25 6.91 -3.44
C ILE A 125 1.65 6.26 -3.51
N ARG A 126 1.95 5.38 -2.56
CA ARG A 126 3.25 4.69 -2.51
C ARG A 126 3.44 3.77 -3.73
N GLY A 127 2.42 3.01 -4.12
CA GLY A 127 2.44 2.20 -5.33
C GLY A 127 2.54 3.04 -6.62
N LEU A 128 1.91 4.22 -6.65
CA LEU A 128 2.01 5.18 -7.75
C LEU A 128 3.42 5.70 -7.92
N LEU A 129 4.10 6.04 -6.82
CA LEU A 129 5.51 6.45 -6.85
C LEU A 129 6.40 5.33 -7.41
N ILE A 130 6.17 4.09 -7.01
CA ILE A 130 6.90 2.93 -7.54
C ILE A 130 6.61 2.77 -9.05
N LEU A 131 5.35 2.87 -9.48
CA LEU A 131 4.97 2.77 -10.89
C LEU A 131 5.62 3.87 -11.73
N MET A 132 5.63 5.11 -11.24
CA MET A 132 6.26 6.25 -11.92
C MET A 132 7.77 6.02 -12.09
N LEU A 133 8.46 5.61 -11.02
CA LEU A 133 9.90 5.32 -11.08
C LEU A 133 10.18 4.13 -12.01
N ALA A 134 9.37 3.07 -11.90
CA ALA A 134 9.47 1.90 -12.76
C ALA A 134 9.24 2.22 -14.24
N SER A 135 8.33 3.15 -14.56
CA SER A 135 8.10 3.59 -15.94
C SER A 135 9.29 4.33 -16.55
N ALA A 136 10.09 5.03 -15.73
CA ALA A 136 11.33 5.63 -16.19
C ALA A 136 12.42 4.58 -16.47
N LEU A 137 12.41 3.45 -15.76
CA LEU A 137 13.34 2.34 -15.95
C LEU A 137 12.95 1.42 -17.12
N ALA A 138 11.66 1.35 -17.47
CA ALA A 138 11.10 0.40 -18.42
C ALA A 138 10.32 1.10 -19.56
N PRO A 139 10.99 1.52 -20.66
CA PRO A 139 10.34 2.26 -21.75
C PRO A 139 9.28 1.48 -22.56
N GLY A 140 8.96 0.23 -22.19
CA GLY A 140 7.96 -0.63 -22.85
C GLY A 140 6.61 -0.75 -22.13
N ILE A 141 6.34 0.04 -21.08
CA ILE A 141 5.06 -0.04 -20.37
C ILE A 141 3.93 0.44 -21.27
N ASN A 142 2.89 -0.39 -21.42
CA ASN A 142 1.72 -0.04 -22.21
C ASN A 142 0.84 0.97 -21.44
N LEU A 143 0.89 2.25 -21.83
CA LEU A 143 0.17 3.34 -21.16
C LEU A 143 -1.35 3.11 -21.12
N SER A 144 -1.91 2.39 -22.09
CA SER A 144 -3.35 2.13 -22.17
C SER A 144 -3.88 1.26 -21.01
N LYS A 145 -3.02 0.50 -20.33
CA LYS A 145 -3.40 -0.35 -19.20
C LYS A 145 -3.27 0.34 -17.83
N ILE A 146 -2.70 1.55 -17.77
CA ILE A 146 -2.53 2.31 -16.53
C ILE A 146 -3.85 2.49 -15.76
N PRO A 147 -5.00 2.81 -16.40
CA PRO A 147 -6.27 2.94 -15.67
C PRO A 147 -6.70 1.66 -14.96
N VAL A 148 -6.50 0.51 -15.60
CA VAL A 148 -6.83 -0.81 -15.01
C VAL A 148 -5.95 -1.10 -13.79
N VAL A 149 -4.66 -0.78 -13.88
CA VAL A 149 -3.72 -0.90 -12.76
C VAL A 149 -4.11 0.03 -11.61
N LEU A 150 -4.51 1.26 -11.91
CA LEU A 150 -4.97 2.21 -10.89
C LEU A 150 -6.22 1.70 -10.15
N VAL A 151 -7.22 1.22 -10.90
CA VAL A 151 -8.44 0.68 -10.30
C VAL A 151 -8.13 -0.56 -9.45
N SER A 152 -7.28 -1.46 -9.94
CA SER A 152 -6.90 -2.65 -9.17
C SER A 152 -6.10 -2.29 -7.91
N MET A 153 -5.22 -1.29 -7.97
CA MET A 153 -4.50 -0.77 -6.80
C MET A 153 -5.45 -0.23 -5.74
N VAL A 154 -6.47 0.54 -6.15
CA VAL A 154 -7.46 1.10 -5.21
C VAL A 154 -8.28 -0.02 -4.55
N LEU A 155 -8.74 -1.01 -5.33
CA LEU A 155 -9.50 -2.14 -4.81
C LEU A 155 -8.68 -2.96 -3.83
N VAL A 156 -7.44 -3.33 -4.20
CA VAL A 156 -6.52 -4.07 -3.33
C VAL A 156 -6.23 -3.25 -2.07
N ALA A 157 -5.93 -1.96 -2.21
CA ALA A 157 -5.63 -1.12 -1.05
C ALA A 157 -6.81 -1.08 -0.07
N LEU A 158 -8.03 -0.85 -0.55
CA LEU A 158 -9.22 -0.80 0.30
C LEU A 158 -9.51 -2.15 0.98
N SER A 159 -9.45 -3.25 0.23
CA SER A 159 -9.70 -4.59 0.76
C SER A 159 -8.69 -4.99 1.82
N PHE A 160 -7.38 -4.85 1.52
CA PHE A 160 -6.33 -5.30 2.43
C PHE A 160 -6.10 -4.35 3.60
N THR A 161 -6.32 -3.05 3.45
CA THR A 161 -6.38 -2.14 4.58
C THR A 161 -7.52 -2.51 5.52
N SER A 162 -8.71 -2.81 4.99
CA SER A 162 -9.84 -3.21 5.82
C SER A 162 -9.57 -4.52 6.57
N LEU A 163 -9.00 -5.52 5.89
CA LEU A 163 -8.58 -6.77 6.51
C LEU A 163 -7.49 -6.56 7.57
N GLY A 164 -6.46 -5.77 7.27
CA GLY A 164 -5.39 -5.42 8.21
C GLY A 164 -5.93 -4.71 9.44
N ILE A 165 -6.89 -3.80 9.27
CA ILE A 165 -7.58 -3.13 10.38
C ILE A 165 -8.38 -4.14 11.21
N ILE A 166 -9.13 -5.06 10.60
CA ILE A 166 -9.89 -6.09 11.31
C ILE A 166 -8.97 -6.97 12.15
N ILE A 167 -7.89 -7.48 11.55
CA ILE A 167 -6.92 -8.35 12.24
C ILE A 167 -6.21 -7.58 13.35
N GLY A 168 -5.64 -6.41 13.02
CA GLY A 168 -5.00 -5.53 14.00
C GLY A 168 -5.96 -5.08 15.09
N SER A 169 -7.27 -5.07 14.81
CA SER A 169 -8.27 -4.75 15.82
C SER A 169 -8.51 -5.86 16.85
N LYS A 170 -8.26 -7.12 16.48
CA LYS A 170 -8.39 -8.27 17.40
C LYS A 170 -7.07 -8.59 18.11
N MET A 171 -5.94 -8.19 17.54
CA MET A 171 -4.62 -8.44 18.11
C MET A 171 -4.28 -7.44 19.22
N ARG A 172 -3.58 -7.95 20.24
CA ARG A 172 -3.11 -7.18 21.40
C ARG A 172 -1.63 -6.87 21.35
N SER A 173 -0.84 -7.65 20.63
CA SER A 173 0.61 -7.50 20.52
C SER A 173 1.04 -7.25 19.08
N MET A 174 2.06 -6.41 18.94
CA MET A 174 2.68 -6.10 17.66
C MET A 174 3.39 -7.33 17.08
N GLU A 175 4.03 -8.11 17.93
CA GLU A 175 4.77 -9.32 17.57
C GLU A 175 3.84 -10.34 16.93
N GLY A 176 2.63 -10.51 17.49
CA GLY A 176 1.65 -11.44 16.92
C GLY A 176 1.25 -11.05 15.49
N PHE A 177 1.05 -9.76 15.23
CA PHE A 177 0.73 -9.29 13.88
C PHE A 177 1.90 -9.49 12.91
N GLN A 178 3.13 -9.27 13.38
CA GLN A 178 4.33 -9.52 12.59
C GLN A 178 4.49 -11.00 12.24
N LEU A 179 4.18 -11.93 13.15
CA LEU A 179 4.21 -13.37 12.86
C LEU A 179 3.25 -13.72 11.72
N ILE A 180 2.03 -13.17 11.71
CA ILE A 180 1.09 -13.37 10.60
C ILE A 180 1.68 -12.89 9.28
N ASN A 181 2.34 -11.73 9.30
CA ASN A 181 2.99 -11.21 8.11
C ASN A 181 4.12 -12.11 7.61
N THR A 182 4.93 -12.68 8.51
CA THR A 182 6.01 -13.60 8.15
C THR A 182 5.49 -14.86 7.46
N PHE A 183 4.31 -15.37 7.84
CA PHE A 183 3.67 -16.47 7.12
C PHE A 183 3.08 -16.07 5.75
N LEU A 184 2.87 -14.78 5.52
CA LEU A 184 2.27 -14.23 4.31
C LEU A 184 3.31 -13.83 3.24
N SER A 185 4.57 -13.62 3.65
CA SER A 185 5.70 -13.19 2.82
C SER A 185 6.59 -14.35 2.42
#